data_AF-A0A2V8F4Y1-F1
#
_entry.id   AF-A0A2V8F4Y1-F1
#
_cell.length_a   1.000
_cell.length_b   1.000
_cell.length_c   1.000
_cell.angle_alpha   90.00
_cell.angle_beta   90.00
_cell.angle_gamma   90.00
#
_symmetry.space_group_name_H-M   'P 1'
#
loop_
_entity.id
_entity.type
_entity.pdbx_description
1 polymer ?
#
loop_
_entity_poly.entity_id
_entity_poly.type
_entity_poly.pdbx_seq_one_letter_code
_entity_poly.pdbx_strand_id
1 'polypeptide(L)'
;MANLARAIAVLSVCTVATTTPAGGQPAPATAVASPLEVRVTMDYRNRPASEVLQTLTRAAGLTVTIAAGTLLPVTTAVTNARLETALNAVCENASCRWTLSDRAVIVTPVPIDTASLLPRAISIALSDASVLEVFRALAAALSLQLSVEGVLPDAPPVNIRFTNAAPADVLNFLTQAVKCSWQFEPGRLVIRRLPL
;
A
#
# COMPACT_ATOMS: atom_id res chain seq x y z
N MET A 1 5.61 15.72 15.79
CA MET A 1 4.19 16.01 16.10
C MET A 1 3.40 14.72 15.88
N ALA A 2 3.16 13.94 16.94
CA ALA A 2 2.47 12.66 16.85
C ALA A 2 0.97 12.88 17.10
N ASN A 3 0.16 12.76 16.04
CA ASN A 3 -1.30 12.77 16.17
C ASN A 3 -1.79 11.37 16.54
N LEU A 4 -2.16 11.23 17.81
CA LEU A 4 -2.76 10.04 18.39
C LEU A 4 -4.21 9.93 17.89
N ALA A 5 -4.46 9.13 16.85
CA ALA A 5 -5.82 8.84 16.39
C ALA A 5 -6.51 7.89 17.38
N ARG A 6 -7.48 8.42 18.12
CA ARG A 6 -8.36 7.65 19.01
C ARG A 6 -9.32 6.80 18.18
N ALA A 7 -9.16 5.48 18.21
CA ALA A 7 -10.18 4.54 17.76
C ALA A 7 -11.26 4.44 18.85
N ILE A 8 -12.46 4.95 18.58
CA ILE A 8 -13.62 4.82 19.47
C ILE A 8 -14.44 3.63 18.97
N ALA A 9 -14.31 2.49 19.65
CA ALA A 9 -15.19 1.34 19.47
C ALA A 9 -16.39 1.51 20.41
N VAL A 10 -17.58 1.76 19.85
CA VAL A 10 -18.82 1.83 20.64
C VAL A 10 -19.44 0.43 20.68
N LEU A 11 -19.30 -0.24 21.82
CA LEU A 11 -20.01 -1.49 22.13
C LEU A 11 -21.36 -1.13 22.76
N SER A 12 -22.44 -1.32 22.00
CA SER A 12 -23.81 -1.19 22.51
C SER A 12 -24.25 -2.54 23.08
N VAL A 13 -24.45 -2.61 24.39
CA VAL A 13 -24.94 -3.79 25.10
C VAL A 13 -26.45 -3.67 25.25
N CYS A 14 -27.20 -4.46 24.47
CA CYS A 14 -28.65 -4.60 24.66
C CYS A 14 -28.92 -5.60 25.79
N THR A 15 -29.41 -5.11 26.92
CA THR A 15 -29.95 -5.91 28.02
C THR A 15 -31.27 -6.56 27.56
N VAL A 16 -31.33 -7.90 27.50
CA VAL A 16 -32.54 -8.63 27.12
C VAL A 16 -33.19 -9.26 28.34
N ALA A 17 -34.48 -9.04 28.50
CA ALA A 17 -35.32 -9.62 29.55
C ALA A 17 -35.57 -11.12 29.30
N THR A 18 -35.54 -11.90 30.37
CA THR A 18 -35.82 -13.35 30.37
C THR A 18 -37.31 -13.64 30.43
N THR A 19 -37.83 -14.31 29.40
CA THR A 19 -39.13 -14.98 29.39
C THR A 19 -38.94 -16.47 29.11
N THR A 20 -39.47 -17.31 30.01
CA THR A 20 -39.50 -18.77 29.88
C THR A 20 -40.70 -19.22 29.05
N PRO A 21 -40.53 -20.14 28.09
CA PRO A 21 -41.50 -21.21 27.98
C PRO A 21 -40.88 -22.61 27.77
N ALA A 22 -41.64 -23.60 28.26
CA ALA A 22 -41.44 -25.03 28.11
C ALA A 22 -41.73 -25.49 26.67
N GLY A 23 -40.97 -26.47 26.18
CA GLY A 23 -41.18 -27.13 24.88
C GLY A 23 -39.86 -27.50 24.23
N GLY A 24 -39.46 -28.78 24.37
CA GLY A 24 -38.24 -29.32 23.77
C GLY A 24 -38.32 -29.37 22.26
N GLN A 25 -37.90 -28.30 21.60
CA GLN A 25 -37.57 -28.26 20.19
C GLN A 25 -36.06 -28.51 20.07
N PRO A 26 -35.60 -29.46 19.23
CA PRO A 26 -34.17 -29.68 19.02
C PRO A 26 -33.53 -28.35 18.63
N ALA A 27 -32.58 -27.90 19.45
CA ALA A 27 -31.92 -26.62 19.29
C ALA A 27 -31.43 -26.49 17.85
N PRO A 28 -31.81 -25.42 17.12
CA PRO A 28 -31.20 -25.16 15.83
C PRO A 28 -29.69 -25.11 16.08
N ALA A 29 -28.94 -25.99 15.41
CA ALA A 29 -27.49 -25.90 15.40
C ALA A 29 -27.16 -24.47 15.01
N THR A 30 -26.68 -23.66 15.97
CA THR A 30 -26.17 -22.33 15.69
C THR A 30 -25.00 -22.55 14.74
N ALA A 31 -25.27 -22.40 13.44
CA ALA A 31 -24.24 -22.28 12.44
C ALA A 31 -23.32 -21.18 12.95
N VAL A 32 -22.08 -21.55 13.27
CA VAL A 32 -21.08 -20.61 13.74
C VAL A 32 -20.97 -19.57 12.64
N ALA A 33 -21.43 -18.35 12.91
CA ALA A 33 -21.43 -17.28 11.94
C ALA A 33 -20.01 -17.16 11.36
N SER A 34 -19.90 -17.16 10.03
CA SER A 34 -18.60 -17.09 9.41
C SER A 34 -17.93 -15.79 9.85
N PRO A 35 -16.64 -15.79 10.24
CA PRO A 35 -15.98 -14.60 10.76
C PRO A 35 -15.96 -13.45 9.73
N LEU A 36 -16.17 -13.77 8.44
CA LEU A 36 -16.30 -12.81 7.34
C LEU A 36 -17.64 -12.05 7.32
N GLU A 37 -18.68 -12.57 7.99
CA GLU A 37 -20.01 -11.93 8.05
C GLU A 37 -20.10 -10.84 9.11
N VAL A 38 -19.09 -10.72 9.98
CA VAL A 38 -18.98 -9.64 10.96
C VAL A 38 -19.04 -8.30 10.23
N ARG A 39 -19.93 -7.42 10.71
CA ARG A 39 -20.07 -6.08 10.14
C ARG A 39 -19.11 -5.10 10.79
N VAL A 40 -18.47 -4.29 9.97
CA VAL A 40 -17.48 -3.30 10.38
C VAL A 40 -17.82 -1.93 9.79
N THR A 41 -17.47 -0.90 10.55
CA THR A 41 -17.46 0.49 10.10
C THR A 41 -16.05 1.04 10.32
N MET A 42 -15.46 1.62 9.30
CA MET A 42 -14.11 2.18 9.32
C MET A 42 -14.02 3.42 8.43
N ASP A 43 -13.17 4.35 8.83
CA ASP A 43 -12.73 5.50 8.03
C ASP A 43 -11.23 5.62 8.23
N TYR A 44 -10.48 5.44 7.14
CA TYR A 44 -9.04 5.56 7.13
C TYR A 44 -8.62 6.54 6.04
N ARG A 45 -7.69 7.43 6.38
CA ARG A 45 -7.08 8.37 5.45
C ARG A 45 -5.57 8.25 5.46
N ASN A 46 -5.01 7.89 4.31
CA ASN A 46 -3.57 7.74 4.10
C ASN A 46 -2.89 6.89 5.19
N ARG A 47 -3.49 5.73 5.53
CA ARG A 47 -2.98 4.84 6.58
C ARG A 47 -2.19 3.69 5.96
N PRO A 48 -1.12 3.20 6.62
CA PRO A 48 -0.42 2.00 6.17
C PRO A 48 -1.38 0.81 6.07
N ALA A 49 -1.44 0.15 4.91
CA ALA A 49 -2.36 -0.97 4.69
C ALA A 49 -2.16 -2.10 5.70
N SER A 50 -0.91 -2.37 6.08
CA SER A 50 -0.56 -3.41 7.07
C SER A 50 -1.26 -3.19 8.42
N GLU A 51 -1.28 -1.94 8.91
CA GLU A 51 -1.96 -1.57 10.15
C GLU A 51 -3.49 -1.71 10.04
N VAL A 52 -4.05 -1.27 8.91
CA VAL A 52 -5.49 -1.37 8.63
C VAL A 52 -5.94 -2.83 8.59
N LEU A 53 -5.22 -3.67 7.84
CA LEU A 53 -5.50 -5.10 7.71
C LEU A 53 -5.41 -5.80 9.07
N GLN A 54 -4.35 -5.55 9.85
CA GLN A 54 -4.21 -6.09 11.21
C GLN A 54 -5.36 -5.69 12.14
N THR A 55 -5.83 -4.45 12.03
CA THR A 55 -6.93 -3.95 12.87
C THR A 55 -8.25 -4.63 12.50
N LEU A 56 -8.54 -4.77 11.21
CA LEU A 56 -9.74 -5.42 10.71
C LEU A 56 -9.79 -6.91 11.07
N THR A 57 -8.71 -7.65 10.85
CA THR A 57 -8.67 -9.09 11.15
C THR A 57 -8.75 -9.33 12.66
N ARG A 58 -8.05 -8.51 13.47
CA ARG A 58 -8.11 -8.61 14.93
C ARG A 58 -9.51 -8.38 15.49
N ALA A 59 -10.26 -7.43 14.92
CA ALA A 59 -11.65 -7.17 15.33
C ALA A 59 -12.57 -8.39 15.10
N ALA A 60 -12.24 -9.26 14.15
CA ALA A 60 -12.96 -10.49 13.85
C ALA A 60 -12.35 -11.75 14.47
N GLY A 61 -11.33 -11.61 15.33
CA GLY A 61 -10.61 -12.75 15.93
C GLY A 61 -9.78 -13.56 14.92
N LEU A 62 -9.40 -12.96 13.80
CA LEU A 62 -8.57 -13.55 12.75
C LEU A 62 -7.12 -13.09 12.89
N THR A 63 -6.20 -13.96 12.49
CA THR A 63 -4.79 -13.61 12.33
C THR A 63 -4.54 -13.10 10.90
N VAL A 64 -3.51 -12.29 10.71
CA VAL A 64 -3.12 -11.80 9.37
C VAL A 64 -1.66 -12.11 9.11
N THR A 65 -1.38 -12.62 7.91
CA THR A 65 -0.04 -12.90 7.41
C THR A 65 0.14 -12.14 6.12
N ILE A 66 1.10 -11.23 6.07
CA ILE A 66 1.39 -10.40 4.89
C ILE A 66 2.64 -10.95 4.23
N ALA A 67 2.54 -11.39 2.99
CA ALA A 67 3.68 -11.85 2.20
C ALA A 67 4.63 -10.69 1.89
N ALA A 68 5.88 -11.01 1.54
CA ALA A 68 6.88 -10.00 1.19
C ALA A 68 6.42 -9.16 -0.02
N GLY A 69 6.53 -7.84 0.10
CA GLY A 69 6.17 -6.89 -0.95
C GLY A 69 5.75 -5.53 -0.38
N THR A 70 5.44 -4.60 -1.27
CA THR A 70 5.04 -3.24 -0.91
C THR A 70 3.54 -3.09 -1.03
N LEU A 71 2.88 -2.64 0.03
CA LEU A 71 1.47 -2.27 0.03
C LEU A 71 1.32 -0.75 -0.03
N LEU A 72 0.38 -0.25 -0.83
CA LEU A 72 0.09 1.18 -0.88
C LEU A 72 -0.66 1.64 0.36
N PRO A 73 -0.46 2.91 0.80
CA PRO A 73 -1.31 3.52 1.81
C PRO A 73 -2.77 3.54 1.36
N VAL A 74 -3.68 3.33 2.31
CA VAL A 74 -5.11 3.19 2.05
C VAL A 74 -5.86 4.44 2.48
N THR A 75 -6.76 4.90 1.62
CA THR A 75 -7.77 5.91 1.94
C THR A 75 -9.13 5.34 1.58
N THR A 76 -9.89 4.87 2.57
CA THR A 76 -11.22 4.27 2.34
C THR A 76 -12.12 4.49 3.54
N ALA A 77 -13.41 4.64 3.27
CA ALA A 77 -14.44 4.71 4.29
C ALA A 77 -15.53 3.69 3.94
N VAL A 78 -15.83 2.82 4.89
CA VAL A 78 -16.78 1.73 4.73
C VAL A 78 -17.68 1.74 5.97
N THR A 79 -18.99 1.74 5.78
CA THR A 79 -19.95 1.79 6.89
C THR A 79 -20.84 0.57 6.88
N ASN A 80 -20.93 -0.12 8.03
CA ASN A 80 -21.82 -1.26 8.25
C ASN A 80 -21.70 -2.36 7.17
N ALA A 81 -20.49 -2.59 6.66
CA ALA A 81 -20.23 -3.59 5.62
C ALA A 81 -19.68 -4.87 6.22
N ARG A 82 -19.82 -5.98 5.49
CA ARG A 82 -19.19 -7.26 5.88
C ARG A 82 -17.66 -7.12 5.87
N LEU A 83 -16.98 -7.85 6.75
CA LEU A 83 -15.52 -7.88 6.81
C LEU A 83 -14.91 -8.25 5.45
N GLU A 84 -15.52 -9.18 4.72
CA GLU A 84 -15.11 -9.54 3.36
C GLU A 84 -15.10 -8.32 2.42
N THR A 85 -16.17 -7.53 2.42
CA THR A 85 -16.28 -6.31 1.62
C THR A 85 -15.24 -5.27 2.04
N ALA A 86 -14.99 -5.14 3.34
CA ALA A 86 -13.95 -4.28 3.89
C ALA A 86 -12.55 -4.71 3.44
N LEU A 87 -12.22 -6.00 3.50
CA LEU A 87 -10.94 -6.54 3.05
C LEU A 87 -10.74 -6.37 1.54
N ASN A 88 -11.78 -6.58 0.74
CA ASN A 88 -11.76 -6.33 -0.70
C ASN A 88 -11.44 -4.85 -1.00
N ALA A 89 -12.19 -3.92 -0.40
CA ALA A 89 -11.98 -2.49 -0.61
C ALA A 89 -10.58 -2.02 -0.18
N VAL A 90 -10.06 -2.57 0.92
CA VAL A 90 -8.69 -2.29 1.38
C VAL A 90 -7.66 -2.83 0.39
N CYS A 91 -7.82 -4.07 -0.09
CA CYS A 91 -6.84 -4.66 -1.01
C CYS A 91 -6.86 -4.05 -2.41
N GLU A 92 -8.01 -3.59 -2.90
CA GLU A 92 -8.09 -2.84 -4.16
C GLU A 92 -7.28 -1.54 -4.08
N ASN A 93 -7.36 -0.82 -2.96
CA ASN A 93 -6.57 0.40 -2.76
C ASN A 93 -5.09 0.11 -2.49
N ALA A 94 -4.80 -0.92 -1.69
CA ALA A 94 -3.44 -1.28 -1.28
C ALA A 94 -2.64 -2.02 -2.37
N SER A 95 -3.26 -2.35 -3.51
CA SER A 95 -2.72 -3.23 -4.55
C SER A 95 -2.33 -4.61 -3.99
N CYS A 96 -3.25 -5.29 -3.30
CA CYS A 96 -3.07 -6.66 -2.83
C CYS A 96 -4.20 -7.59 -3.25
N ARG A 97 -3.96 -8.89 -3.03
CA ARG A 97 -4.99 -9.93 -2.98
C ARG A 97 -4.98 -10.53 -1.59
N TRP A 98 -6.13 -11.03 -1.14
CA TRP A 98 -6.22 -11.75 0.12
C TRP A 98 -6.96 -13.07 -0.06
N THR A 99 -6.62 -14.04 0.78
CA THR A 99 -7.32 -15.31 0.90
C THR A 99 -7.53 -15.64 2.37
N LEU A 100 -8.59 -16.38 2.68
CA LEU A 100 -8.82 -16.94 4.01
C LEU A 100 -8.38 -18.40 4.02
N SER A 101 -7.49 -18.76 4.94
CA SER A 101 -7.11 -20.14 5.22
C SER A 101 -7.30 -20.39 6.72
N ASP A 102 -8.24 -21.27 7.06
CA ASP A 102 -8.66 -21.57 8.43
C ASP A 102 -9.12 -20.33 9.20
N ARG A 103 -8.23 -19.71 9.97
CA ARG A 103 -8.43 -18.48 10.75
C ARG A 103 -7.33 -17.43 10.51
N ALA A 104 -6.64 -17.56 9.39
CA ALA A 104 -5.61 -16.64 8.94
C ALA A 104 -6.00 -16.00 7.61
N VAL A 105 -5.94 -14.68 7.57
CA VAL A 105 -6.03 -13.92 6.33
C VAL A 105 -4.61 -13.79 5.77
N ILE A 106 -4.39 -14.40 4.61
CA ILE A 106 -3.11 -14.33 3.90
C ILE A 106 -3.25 -13.20 2.88
N VAL A 107 -2.38 -12.19 2.98
CA VAL A 107 -2.36 -11.03 2.09
C VAL A 107 -1.11 -11.10 1.22
N THR A 108 -1.33 -11.14 -0.08
CA THR A 108 -0.27 -11.18 -1.10
C THR A 108 -0.25 -9.84 -1.82
N PRO A 109 0.79 -9.01 -1.64
CA PRO A 109 0.98 -7.81 -2.45
C PRO A 109 1.01 -8.16 -3.93
N VAL A 110 0.27 -7.42 -4.75
CA VAL A 110 0.38 -7.51 -6.20
C VAL A 110 1.56 -6.62 -6.60
N PRO A 111 2.49 -7.09 -7.45
CA PRO A 111 3.55 -6.24 -7.97
C PRO A 111 2.91 -5.03 -8.65
N ILE A 112 3.14 -3.86 -8.07
CA ILE A 112 2.70 -2.62 -8.69
C ILE A 112 3.75 -2.34 -9.75
N ASP A 113 3.34 -2.29 -11.01
CA ASP A 113 4.14 -1.69 -12.05
C ASP A 113 4.26 -0.21 -11.71
N THR A 114 5.27 0.15 -10.93
CA THR A 114 5.54 1.54 -10.53
C THR A 114 5.78 2.43 -11.75
N ALA A 115 6.12 1.84 -12.90
CA ALA A 115 6.13 2.50 -14.19
C ALA A 115 4.76 3.09 -14.58
N SER A 116 3.65 2.46 -14.17
CA SER A 116 2.28 2.93 -14.43
C SER A 116 1.87 4.13 -13.56
N LEU A 117 2.59 4.40 -12.46
CA LEU A 117 2.36 5.57 -11.62
C LEU A 117 3.09 6.82 -12.14
N LEU A 118 4.02 6.63 -13.08
CA LEU A 118 4.74 7.74 -13.70
C LEU A 118 3.86 8.39 -14.78
N PRO A 119 4.00 9.71 -15.02
CA PRO A 119 3.41 10.35 -16.19
C PRO A 119 3.76 9.58 -17.46
N ARG A 120 2.82 9.49 -18.40
CA ARG A 120 3.02 8.73 -19.65
C ARG A 120 4.28 9.15 -20.40
N ALA A 121 4.62 10.43 -20.35
CA ALA A 121 5.81 10.95 -20.98
C ALA A 121 6.29 12.23 -20.31
N ILE A 122 7.58 12.48 -20.44
CA ILE A 122 8.25 13.71 -20.03
C ILE A 122 9.17 14.18 -21.15
N SER A 123 9.44 15.49 -21.15
CA SER A 123 10.46 16.09 -22.01
C SER A 123 11.44 16.84 -21.12
N ILE A 124 12.72 16.45 -21.19
CA ILE A 124 13.79 17.04 -20.40
C ILE A 124 14.95 17.31 -21.35
N ALA A 125 15.47 18.54 -21.31
CA ALA A 125 16.69 18.92 -22.00
C ALA A 125 17.65 19.50 -20.96
N LEU A 126 18.77 18.82 -20.76
CA LEU A 126 19.83 19.21 -19.84
C LEU A 126 21.14 19.22 -20.62
N SER A 127 21.90 20.29 -20.46
CA SER A 127 23.20 20.47 -21.08
C SER A 127 24.24 20.65 -20.00
N ASP A 128 25.38 19.99 -20.17
CA ASP A 128 26.51 20.02 -19.22
C ASP A 128 26.10 19.74 -17.77
N ALA A 129 25.13 18.84 -17.57
CA ALA A 129 24.58 18.56 -16.24
C ALA A 129 25.27 17.36 -15.60
N SER A 130 25.51 17.43 -14.29
CA SER A 130 25.92 16.25 -13.52
C SER A 130 24.79 15.22 -13.47
N VAL A 131 25.13 13.93 -13.36
CA VAL A 131 24.12 12.86 -13.27
C VAL A 131 23.16 13.08 -12.08
N LEU A 132 23.66 13.62 -10.96
CA LEU A 132 22.85 13.96 -9.81
C LEU A 132 21.83 15.07 -10.12
N GLU A 133 22.23 16.11 -10.87
CA GLU A 133 21.30 17.17 -11.30
C GLU A 133 20.24 16.63 -12.23
N VAL A 134 20.58 15.67 -13.10
CA VAL A 134 19.62 15.01 -13.96
C VAL A 134 18.58 14.25 -13.14
N PHE A 135 19.01 13.42 -12.18
CA PHE A 135 18.07 12.73 -11.29
C PHE A 135 17.23 13.70 -10.47
N ARG A 136 17.80 14.84 -10.03
CA ARG A 136 17.07 15.87 -9.29
C ARG A 136 16.03 16.58 -10.17
N ALA A 137 16.38 16.94 -11.40
CA ALA A 137 15.47 17.54 -12.36
C ALA A 137 14.32 16.58 -12.72
N LEU A 138 14.64 15.30 -12.88
CA LEU A 138 13.67 14.25 -13.14
C LEU A 138 12.73 14.04 -11.94
N ALA A 139 13.26 13.94 -10.73
CA ALA A 139 12.44 13.85 -9.51
C ALA A 139 11.53 15.08 -9.37
N ALA A 140 12.04 16.28 -9.63
CA ALA A 140 11.26 17.50 -9.62
C ALA A 140 10.14 17.50 -10.68
N ALA A 141 10.44 17.08 -11.91
CA ALA A 141 9.44 16.96 -12.98
C ALA A 141 8.32 15.96 -12.63
N LEU A 142 8.65 14.93 -11.84
CA LEU A 142 7.71 13.92 -11.36
C LEU A 142 7.04 14.30 -10.03
N SER A 143 7.37 15.46 -9.45
CA SER A 143 6.93 15.88 -8.11
C SER A 143 7.28 14.86 -7.00
N LEU A 144 8.46 14.25 -7.09
CA LEU A 144 8.98 13.26 -6.15
C LEU A 144 10.17 13.82 -5.36
N GLN A 145 10.35 13.31 -4.14
CA GLN A 145 11.59 13.53 -3.39
C GLN A 145 12.70 12.61 -3.88
N LEU A 146 13.88 13.15 -4.19
CA LEU A 146 15.04 12.34 -4.54
C LEU A 146 15.77 11.87 -3.26
N SER A 147 15.99 10.57 -3.14
CA SER A 147 16.81 9.96 -2.09
C SER A 147 17.94 9.16 -2.74
N VAL A 148 19.20 9.50 -2.44
CA VAL A 148 20.36 8.80 -2.99
C VAL A 148 21.02 8.02 -1.86
N GLU A 149 21.01 6.69 -1.99
CA GLU A 149 21.67 5.79 -1.05
C GLU A 149 23.06 5.41 -1.60
N GLY A 150 24.09 6.04 -1.02
CA GLY A 150 25.50 5.84 -1.36
C GLY A 150 26.12 7.00 -2.14
N VAL A 151 27.42 6.89 -2.40
CA VAL A 151 28.16 7.87 -3.19
C VAL A 151 27.99 7.49 -4.67
N LEU A 152 27.32 8.37 -5.43
CA LEU A 152 27.26 8.28 -6.88
C LEU A 152 28.67 8.40 -7.45
N PRO A 153 29.03 7.61 -8.47
CA PRO A 153 30.32 7.77 -9.14
C PRO A 153 30.42 9.17 -9.73
N ASP A 154 31.60 9.79 -9.59
CA ASP A 154 31.93 11.03 -10.28
C ASP A 154 32.02 10.70 -11.77
N ALA A 155 30.98 11.10 -12.51
CA ALA A 155 30.82 10.84 -13.93
C ALA A 155 30.90 12.18 -14.67
N PRO A 156 31.51 12.20 -15.87
CA PRO A 156 31.60 13.42 -16.65
C PRO A 156 30.19 13.99 -16.94
N PRO A 157 30.06 15.31 -17.08
CA PRO A 157 28.79 15.95 -17.39
C PRO A 157 28.14 15.31 -18.63
N VAL A 158 26.82 15.14 -18.57
CA VAL A 158 26.05 14.52 -19.65
C VAL A 158 25.18 15.55 -20.34
N ASN A 159 25.17 15.49 -21.67
CA ASN A 159 24.22 16.23 -22.50
C ASN A 159 23.10 15.28 -22.89
N ILE A 160 21.89 15.55 -22.40
CA ILE A 160 20.74 14.66 -22.60
C ILE A 160 19.53 15.47 -23.01
N ARG A 161 18.88 14.99 -24.07
CA ARG A 161 17.62 15.50 -24.55
C ARG A 161 16.67 14.33 -24.75
N PHE A 162 15.68 14.26 -23.89
CA PHE A 162 14.56 13.35 -24.01
C PHE A 162 13.33 14.16 -24.43
N THR A 163 12.66 13.73 -25.48
CA THR A 163 11.42 14.33 -25.95
C THR A 163 10.35 13.26 -25.91
N ASN A 164 9.29 13.50 -25.15
CA ASN A 164 8.15 12.57 -25.03
C ASN A 164 8.57 11.14 -24.62
N ALA A 165 9.57 11.01 -23.74
CA ALA A 165 10.08 9.72 -23.30
C ALA A 165 9.34 9.24 -22.05
N ALA A 166 9.14 7.93 -21.91
CA ALA A 166 8.61 7.38 -20.66
C ALA A 166 9.65 7.58 -19.54
N PRO A 167 9.26 8.09 -18.35
CA PRO A 167 10.20 8.34 -17.27
C PRO A 167 10.98 7.10 -16.83
N ALA A 168 10.37 5.91 -16.90
CA ALA A 168 11.03 4.65 -16.61
C ALA A 168 12.19 4.36 -17.57
N ASP A 169 12.03 4.65 -18.87
CA ASP A 169 13.09 4.45 -19.87
C ASP A 169 14.26 5.40 -19.63
N VAL A 170 13.96 6.65 -19.28
CA VAL A 170 14.98 7.65 -18.93
C VAL A 170 15.76 7.20 -17.68
N LEU A 171 15.07 6.73 -16.64
CA LEU A 171 15.69 6.21 -15.42
C LEU A 171 16.56 4.98 -15.72
N ASN A 172 16.06 4.04 -16.52
CA ASN A 172 16.80 2.85 -16.93
C ASN A 172 18.08 3.21 -17.69
N PHE A 173 17.99 4.14 -18.65
CA PHE A 173 19.16 4.63 -19.40
C PHE A 173 20.20 5.25 -18.46
N LEU A 174 19.78 6.14 -17.56
CA LEU A 174 20.69 6.81 -16.63
C LEU A 174 21.33 5.84 -15.66
N THR A 175 20.54 4.94 -15.07
CA THR A 175 21.03 3.99 -14.08
C THR A 175 21.97 2.94 -14.68
N GLN A 176 21.75 2.53 -15.93
CA GLN A 176 22.71 1.71 -16.68
C GLN A 176 24.05 2.42 -16.89
N ALA A 177 24.03 3.71 -17.23
CA ALA A 177 25.24 4.51 -17.45
C ALA A 177 26.10 4.65 -16.19
N VAL A 178 25.48 4.76 -15.00
CA VAL A 178 26.20 4.93 -13.72
C VAL A 178 26.23 3.70 -12.82
N LYS A 179 25.87 2.52 -13.34
CA LYS A 179 25.82 1.24 -12.58
C LYS A 179 25.03 1.37 -11.26
N CYS A 180 23.87 2.00 -11.35
CA CYS A 180 22.95 2.12 -10.24
C CYS A 180 21.66 1.35 -10.53
N SER A 181 20.80 1.26 -9.54
CA SER A 181 19.42 0.84 -9.65
C SER A 181 18.54 1.96 -9.10
N TRP A 182 17.31 2.04 -9.59
CA TRP A 182 16.32 2.97 -9.08
C TRP A 182 15.13 2.18 -8.53
N GLN A 183 14.51 2.71 -7.49
CA GLN A 183 13.27 2.20 -6.93
C GLN A 183 12.34 3.38 -6.69
N PHE A 184 11.05 3.13 -6.94
CA PHE A 184 10.02 4.10 -6.63
C PHE A 184 9.37 3.73 -5.29
N GLU A 185 9.40 4.65 -4.35
CA GLU A 185 8.63 4.61 -3.12
C GLU A 185 7.51 5.66 -3.21
N PRO A 186 6.40 5.51 -2.47
CA PRO A 186 5.32 6.52 -2.49
C PRO A 186 5.84 7.93 -2.22
N GLY A 187 5.86 8.77 -3.27
CA GLY A 187 6.34 10.16 -3.20
C GLY A 187 7.86 10.33 -3.21
N ARG A 188 8.65 9.27 -3.44
CA ARG A 188 10.11 9.30 -3.39
C ARG A 188 10.74 8.45 -4.49
N LEU A 189 11.72 9.00 -5.18
CA LEU A 189 12.61 8.28 -6.09
C LEU A 189 13.90 7.93 -5.34
N VAL A 190 14.16 6.65 -5.16
CA VAL A 190 15.36 6.14 -4.48
C VAL A 190 16.37 5.64 -5.52
N ILE A 191 17.59 6.15 -5.48
CA ILE A 191 18.71 5.69 -6.31
C ILE A 191 19.69 4.93 -5.43
N ARG A 192 19.96 3.66 -5.77
CA ARG A 192 20.87 2.77 -5.04
C ARG A 192 22.02 2.34 -5.94
N ARG A 193 23.25 2.44 -5.44
CA ARG A 193 24.41 1.89 -6.15
C ARG A 193 24.32 0.36 -6.18
N LEU A 194 24.57 -0.25 -7.34
CA LEU A 194 24.68 -1.71 -7.43
C LEU A 194 26.01 -2.15 -6.80
N PRO A 195 26.03 -3.23 -5.99
CA PRO A 195 27.28 -3.81 -5.53
C PRO A 195 28.09 -4.29 -6.75
N LEU A 196 29.38 -3.94 -6.78
CA LEU A 196 30.33 -4.38 -7.80
C LEU A 196 30.73 -5.84 -7.59
#